data_AF-A0A820S9V2-F1
#
_entry.id   AF-A0A820S9V2-F1
#
_cell.length_a   1.000
_cell.length_b   1.000
_cell.length_c   1.000
_cell.angle_alpha   90.00
_cell.angle_beta   90.00
_cell.angle_gamma   90.00
#
_symmetry.space_group_name_H-M   'P 1'
#
loop_
_entity.id
_entity.type
_entity.pdbx_description
1 polymer ?
#
loop_
_entity_poly.entity_id
_entity_poly.type
_entity_poly.pdbx_seq_one_letter_code
_entity_poly.pdbx_strand_id
1 'polypeptide(L)'
;MSQLFVNSISLVRETISSNMFMTAYLSNWEFERTNNDSSYKVIYIFPLNYTGCSCSSSSKCVSSSRGMLTGCYPLETIFQTTLHCFYNQQCIDSTNNFNSINISSLETSRFSVNQTIESVVNELMIEE
;
A
#
# COMPACT_ATOMS: atom_id res chain seq x y z
N MET A 1 7.85 24.42 -6.42
CA MET A 1 6.50 24.13 -5.86
C MET A 1 6.45 22.66 -5.45
N SER A 2 6.93 21.76 -6.32
CA SER A 2 7.77 20.58 -6.06
C SER A 2 8.06 20.18 -4.60
N GLN A 3 8.95 20.88 -3.88
CA GLN A 3 9.38 20.47 -2.53
C GLN A 3 8.25 20.45 -1.49
N LEU A 4 7.28 21.36 -1.59
CA LEU A 4 6.14 21.40 -0.66
C LEU A 4 5.29 20.13 -0.79
N PHE A 5 5.11 19.65 -2.01
CA PHE A 5 4.34 18.43 -2.29
C PHE A 5 5.05 17.19 -1.74
N VAL A 6 6.35 17.02 -2.03
CA VAL A 6 7.14 15.89 -1.53
C VAL A 6 7.11 15.87 0.01
N ASN A 7 7.30 17.03 0.65
CA ASN A 7 7.22 17.15 2.10
C ASN A 7 5.82 16.82 2.63
N SER A 8 4.77 17.25 1.93
CA SER A 8 3.38 16.96 2.32
C SER A 8 3.07 15.47 2.24
N ILE A 9 3.49 14.79 1.17
CA ILE A 9 3.34 13.34 1.04
C ILE A 9 4.16 12.60 2.11
N SER A 10 5.40 13.02 2.37
CA SER A 10 6.21 12.41 3.43
C SER A 10 5.52 12.52 4.78
N LEU A 11 4.97 13.70 5.10
CA LEU A 11 4.24 13.93 6.34
C LEU A 11 3.00 13.04 6.44
N VAL A 12 2.24 12.86 5.35
CA VAL A 12 1.10 11.94 5.32
C VAL A 12 1.54 10.50 5.61
N ARG A 13 2.62 10.03 4.96
CA ARG A 13 3.17 8.67 5.17
C ARG A 13 3.64 8.45 6.61
N GLU A 14 4.35 9.42 7.17
CA GLU A 14 4.82 9.39 8.57
C GLU A 14 3.65 9.43 9.55
N THR A 15 2.63 10.24 9.28
CA THR A 15 1.43 10.33 10.13
C THR A 15 0.65 9.01 10.12
N ILE A 16 0.46 8.41 8.95
CA ILE A 16 -0.24 7.13 8.80
C ILE A 16 0.49 6.01 9.56
N SER A 17 1.82 5.96 9.45
CA SER A 17 2.64 4.91 10.06
C SER A 17 2.83 5.10 11.57
N SER A 18 2.97 6.34 12.04
CA SER A 18 3.26 6.62 13.46
C SER A 18 2.03 6.49 14.36
N ASN A 19 0.82 6.69 13.84
CA ASN A 19 -0.38 6.73 14.67
C ASN A 19 -0.99 5.36 15.00
N MET A 20 -0.36 4.25 14.60
CA MET A 20 -0.93 2.88 14.69
C MET A 20 -2.38 2.81 14.15
N PHE A 21 -2.77 3.78 13.31
CA PHE A 21 -4.16 3.98 12.94
C PHE A 21 -4.59 2.76 12.15
N MET A 22 -5.52 2.00 12.72
CA MET A 22 -6.03 0.80 12.07
C MET A 22 -6.69 1.24 10.77
N THR A 23 -6.19 0.72 9.66
CA THR A 23 -6.81 1.04 8.37
C THR A 23 -8.20 0.40 8.36
N ALA A 24 -9.17 1.01 7.67
CA ALA A 24 -10.50 0.41 7.51
C ALA A 24 -10.45 -1.00 6.89
N TYR A 25 -9.37 -1.28 6.15
CA TYR A 25 -9.09 -2.56 5.51
C TYR A 25 -8.44 -3.59 6.43
N LEU A 26 -8.06 -3.22 7.66
CA LEU A 26 -7.35 -4.07 8.63
C LEU A 26 -6.08 -4.71 8.03
N SER A 27 -5.41 -3.98 7.14
CA SER A 27 -4.21 -4.45 6.44
C SER A 27 -2.93 -4.31 7.26
N ASN A 28 -3.00 -3.59 8.38
CA ASN A 28 -1.88 -3.36 9.30
C ASN A 28 -1.99 -4.09 10.64
N TRP A 29 -3.20 -4.31 11.15
CA TRP A 29 -3.45 -4.95 12.45
C TRP A 29 -4.62 -5.92 12.38
N GLU A 30 -4.51 -7.05 13.06
CA GLU A 30 -5.56 -8.05 13.20
C GLU A 30 -6.07 -8.15 14.64
N PHE A 31 -7.31 -8.60 14.78
CA PHE A 31 -7.96 -8.78 16.08
C PHE A 31 -8.19 -10.26 16.37
N GLU A 32 -7.71 -10.72 17.52
CA GLU A 32 -8.01 -12.05 18.02
C GLU A 32 -8.93 -11.95 19.25
N ARG A 33 -10.12 -12.54 19.14
CA ARG A 33 -11.06 -12.65 20.26
C ARG A 33 -10.85 -13.98 20.96
N THR A 34 -10.55 -13.94 22.25
CA THR A 34 -10.54 -15.15 23.08
C THR A 34 -11.90 -15.34 23.77
N ASN A 35 -12.41 -16.57 23.77
CA ASN A 35 -13.70 -16.91 24.39
C ASN A 35 -13.53 -17.57 25.77
N ASN A 36 -12.34 -17.53 26.35
CA ASN A 36 -11.96 -18.42 27.45
C ASN A 36 -12.38 -17.94 28.86
N ASP A 37 -13.03 -16.79 29.01
CA ASP A 37 -13.48 -16.33 30.33
C ASP A 37 -14.91 -15.77 30.30
N SER A 38 -15.79 -16.33 31.13
CA SER A 38 -17.21 -15.98 31.21
C SER A 38 -17.48 -14.61 31.87
N SER A 39 -16.44 -13.93 32.36
CA SER A 39 -16.56 -12.65 33.08
C SER A 39 -16.01 -11.45 32.33
N TYR A 40 -15.15 -11.62 31.31
CA TYR A 40 -14.62 -10.53 30.49
C TYR A 40 -14.19 -11.03 29.11
N LYS A 41 -14.46 -10.24 28.08
CA LYS A 41 -14.02 -10.52 26.70
C LYS A 41 -12.76 -9.71 26.42
N VAL A 42 -11.62 -10.38 26.22
CA VAL A 42 -10.37 -9.73 25.81
C VAL A 42 -10.26 -9.75 24.29
N ILE A 43 -9.88 -8.61 23.72
CA ILE A 43 -9.52 -8.47 22.31
C ILE A 43 -8.00 -8.23 22.28
N TYR A 44 -7.27 -9.14 21.64
CA TYR A 44 -5.86 -8.94 21.35
C TYR A 44 -5.71 -8.29 19.98
N ILE A 45 -4.71 -7.41 19.87
CA ILE A 45 -4.40 -6.67 18.65
C ILE A 45 -2.94 -6.98 18.30
N PHE A 46 -2.71 -7.60 17.14
CA PHE A 46 -1.38 -7.98 16.69
C PHE A 46 -1.08 -7.39 15.31
N PRO A 47 0.18 -7.01 15.03
CA PRO A 47 0.53 -6.45 13.75
C PRO A 47 0.54 -7.55 12.69
N LEU A 48 0.04 -7.25 11.50
CA LEU A 48 0.16 -8.16 10.38
C LEU A 48 1.62 -8.29 9.93
N ASN A 49 1.97 -9.49 9.46
CA ASN A 49 3.31 -9.82 9.01
C ASN A 49 3.29 -10.25 7.53
N TYR A 50 4.09 -9.58 6.72
CA TYR A 50 4.26 -9.84 5.29
C TYR A 50 5.69 -10.27 5.01
N THR A 51 5.91 -11.51 4.55
CA THR A 51 7.24 -12.00 4.08
C THR A 51 8.43 -11.60 4.98
N GLY A 52 8.31 -11.78 6.30
CA GLY A 52 9.36 -11.43 7.27
C GLY A 52 9.42 -9.95 7.67
N CYS A 53 8.43 -9.14 7.28
CA CYS A 53 8.30 -7.73 7.62
C CYS A 53 7.03 -7.51 8.44
N SER A 54 7.14 -6.88 9.61
CA SER A 54 6.01 -6.62 10.51
C SER A 54 5.50 -5.19 10.40
N CYS A 55 4.18 -5.01 10.33
CA CYS A 55 3.55 -3.69 10.29
C CYS A 55 3.77 -2.83 11.55
N SER A 56 4.19 -3.44 12.67
CA SER A 56 4.62 -2.68 13.86
C SER A 56 6.01 -2.09 13.72
N SER A 57 6.86 -2.71 12.90
CA SER A 57 8.27 -2.33 12.72
C SER A 57 8.55 -1.49 11.48
N SER A 58 7.73 -1.66 10.43
CA SER A 58 7.89 -0.97 9.16
C SER A 58 6.54 -0.78 8.48
N SER A 59 6.24 0.45 8.09
CA SER A 59 5.06 0.76 7.28
C SER A 59 5.19 0.31 5.83
N LYS A 60 6.43 0.11 5.37
CA LYS A 60 6.76 -0.25 3.99
C LYS A 60 6.58 -1.74 3.70
N CYS A 61 6.16 -2.56 4.66
CA CYS A 61 5.96 -3.98 4.41
C CYS A 61 4.88 -4.18 3.35
N VAL A 62 5.27 -4.87 2.29
CA VAL A 62 4.41 -5.32 1.20
C VAL A 62 4.73 -6.77 0.89
N SER A 63 3.73 -7.50 0.42
CA SER A 63 3.87 -8.81 -0.18
C SER A 63 3.25 -8.77 -1.56
N SER A 64 3.81 -9.55 -2.49
CA SER A 64 3.11 -9.86 -3.73
C SER A 64 1.84 -10.63 -3.38
N SER A 65 0.69 -10.09 -3.75
CA SER A 65 -0.57 -10.84 -3.82
C SER A 65 -0.83 -11.17 -5.29
N ARG A 66 -1.65 -12.19 -5.57
CA ARG A 66 -2.01 -12.55 -6.95
C ARG A 66 -2.84 -11.39 -7.54
N GLY A 67 -2.18 -10.44 -8.20
CA GLY A 67 -2.73 -9.14 -8.53
C GLY A 67 -1.76 -8.07 -8.07
N MET A 68 -2.21 -7.15 -7.20
CA MET A 68 -1.43 -5.99 -6.78
C MET A 68 -0.56 -6.36 -5.56
N LEU A 69 0.42 -5.52 -5.23
CA LEU A 69 1.01 -5.59 -3.89
C LEU A 69 -0.10 -5.45 -2.85
N THR A 70 0.07 -6.12 -1.71
CA THR A 70 -0.72 -5.87 -0.49
C THR A 70 0.27 -5.56 0.61
N GLY A 71 -0.02 -4.58 1.44
CA GLY A 71 0.89 -4.19 2.51
C GLY A 71 0.17 -3.53 3.67
N CYS A 72 0.96 -3.12 4.67
CA CYS A 72 0.43 -2.49 5.88
C CYS A 72 -0.48 -1.31 5.56
N TYR A 73 -0.05 -0.48 4.61
CA TYR A 73 -0.75 0.73 4.23
C TYR A 73 -0.99 0.78 2.72
N PRO A 74 -2.22 1.11 2.27
CA PRO A 74 -2.52 1.23 0.84
C PRO A 74 -1.61 2.21 0.10
N LEU A 75 -1.23 3.32 0.75
CA LEU A 75 -0.35 4.32 0.14
C LEU A 75 1.05 3.75 -0.16
N GLU A 76 1.65 3.02 0.78
CA GLU A 76 2.95 2.35 0.58
C GLU A 76 2.86 1.26 -0.49
N THR A 77 1.73 0.56 -0.53
CA THR A 77 1.43 -0.46 -1.54
C THR A 77 1.42 0.13 -2.95
N ILE A 78 0.73 1.26 -3.14
CA ILE A 78 0.68 1.98 -4.42
C ILE A 78 2.09 2.44 -4.81
N PHE A 79 2.80 3.10 -3.90
CA PHE A 79 4.13 3.64 -4.19
C PHE A 79 5.15 2.59 -4.64
N GLN A 80 5.09 1.40 -4.04
CA GLN A 80 5.99 0.30 -4.39
C GLN A 80 5.51 -0.51 -5.62
N THR A 81 4.30 -0.26 -6.11
CA THR A 81 3.76 -0.92 -7.30
C THR A 81 4.38 -0.29 -8.56
N THR A 82 4.59 -1.12 -9.60
CA THR A 82 5.10 -0.67 -10.89
C THR A 82 3.98 -0.16 -11.80
N LEU A 83 4.32 0.72 -12.74
CA LEU A 83 3.39 1.14 -13.80
C LEU A 83 2.84 -0.05 -14.59
N HIS A 84 3.64 -1.10 -14.80
CA HIS A 84 3.21 -2.35 -15.43
C HIS A 84 1.95 -2.89 -14.78
N CYS A 85 2.00 -3.01 -13.45
CA CYS A 85 0.92 -3.61 -12.69
C CYS A 85 -0.28 -2.67 -12.60
N PHE A 86 -0.04 -1.37 -12.64
CA PHE A 86 -1.09 -0.36 -12.67
C PHE A 86 -1.91 -0.36 -13.98
N TYR A 87 -1.28 -0.65 -15.13
CA TYR A 87 -1.95 -0.71 -16.44
C TYR A 87 -2.40 -2.12 -16.85
N ASN A 88 -2.14 -3.15 -16.03
CA ASN A 88 -2.46 -4.54 -16.35
C ASN A 88 -3.54 -5.07 -15.40
N GLN A 89 -4.75 -5.34 -15.91
CA GLN A 89 -5.87 -5.84 -15.11
C GLN A 89 -5.55 -7.15 -14.38
N GLN A 90 -4.77 -8.07 -14.96
CA GLN A 90 -4.39 -9.32 -14.30
C GLN A 90 -3.56 -9.07 -13.02
N CYS A 91 -2.91 -7.91 -12.99
CA CYS A 91 -2.06 -7.42 -11.93
C CYS A 91 -2.83 -6.55 -10.93
N ILE A 92 -4.09 -6.20 -11.18
CA ILE A 92 -4.97 -5.61 -10.17
C ILE A 92 -5.85 -6.70 -9.57
N ASP A 93 -6.29 -7.62 -10.43
CA ASP A 93 -7.32 -8.59 -10.15
C ASP A 93 -7.05 -9.89 -10.90
N SER A 94 -6.20 -10.73 -10.30
CA SER A 94 -5.94 -12.07 -10.85
C SER A 94 -7.18 -12.97 -10.86
N THR A 95 -8.21 -12.59 -10.11
CA THR A 95 -9.45 -13.33 -9.92
C THR A 95 -10.60 -12.86 -10.80
N ASN A 96 -10.42 -11.79 -11.60
CA ASN A 96 -11.47 -11.14 -12.41
C ASN A 96 -12.75 -10.80 -11.61
N ASN A 97 -12.61 -10.48 -10.32
CA ASN A 97 -13.70 -10.05 -9.43
C ASN A 97 -14.07 -8.56 -9.57
N PHE A 98 -13.19 -7.75 -10.14
CA PHE A 98 -13.32 -6.32 -10.35
C PHE A 98 -13.52 -6.02 -11.83
N ASN A 99 -14.37 -5.04 -12.13
CA ASN A 99 -14.54 -4.56 -13.51
C ASN A 99 -13.19 -4.08 -14.06
N SER A 100 -12.91 -4.41 -15.32
CA SER A 100 -11.70 -3.96 -16.00
C SER A 100 -11.63 -2.45 -15.96
N ILE A 101 -10.61 -1.90 -15.31
CA ILE A 101 -10.35 -0.47 -15.38
C ILE A 101 -9.62 -0.25 -16.70
N ASN A 102 -10.30 0.39 -17.66
CA ASN A 102 -9.70 0.66 -18.96
C ASN A 102 -8.77 1.88 -18.85
N ILE A 103 -7.59 1.64 -18.27
CA ILE A 103 -6.55 2.66 -18.16
C ILE A 103 -5.68 2.55 -19.41
N SER A 104 -5.97 3.37 -20.42
CA SER A 104 -5.10 3.47 -21.59
C SER A 104 -3.79 4.16 -21.19
N SER A 105 -2.68 3.43 -21.29
CA SER A 105 -1.34 4.01 -21.24
C SER A 105 -1.21 5.04 -22.38
N LEU A 106 -0.69 6.24 -22.08
CA LEU A 106 -0.25 7.13 -23.16
C LEU A 106 0.94 6.44 -23.84
N GLU A 107 0.80 6.09 -25.11
CA GLU A 107 1.84 5.37 -25.88
C GLU A 107 3.20 6.07 -25.92
N THR A 108 3.26 7.34 -25.50
CA THR A 108 4.48 8.16 -25.37
C THR A 108 4.69 8.65 -23.94
N SER A 109 5.04 7.74 -23.02
CA SER A 109 5.55 8.11 -21.69
C SER A 109 7.08 8.17 -21.67
N ARG A 110 7.66 9.14 -20.96
CA ARG A 110 9.09 9.16 -20.64
C ARG A 110 9.48 8.13 -19.56
N PHE A 111 8.49 7.64 -18.83
CA PHE A 111 8.67 6.68 -17.73
C PHE A 111 8.58 5.25 -18.23
N SER A 112 9.50 4.42 -17.76
CA SER A 112 9.51 2.99 -18.03
C SER A 112 8.38 2.29 -17.31
N VAL A 113 7.73 1.33 -17.98
CA VAL A 113 6.65 0.51 -17.43
C VAL A 113 7.11 -0.29 -16.19
N ASN A 114 8.42 -0.54 -16.06
CA ASN A 114 9.00 -1.22 -14.90
C ASN A 114 9.38 -0.28 -13.74
N GLN A 115 9.23 1.03 -13.88
CA GLN A 115 9.43 1.97 -12.77
C GLN A 115 8.29 1.88 -11.75
N THR A 116 8.63 2.12 -10.49
CA THR A 116 7.66 2.24 -9.41
C THR A 116 6.94 3.58 -9.47
N ILE A 117 5.72 3.64 -8.93
CA ILE A 117 4.97 4.90 -8.81
C ILE A 117 5.75 5.90 -7.93
N GLU A 118 6.49 5.45 -6.91
CA GLU A 118 7.34 6.32 -6.09
C GLU A 118 8.43 7.00 -6.91
N SER A 119 9.12 6.26 -7.79
CA SER A 119 10.12 6.85 -8.69
C SER A 119 9.51 7.91 -9.60
N VAL A 120 8.37 7.61 -10.21
CA VAL A 120 7.67 8.53 -11.12
C VAL A 120 7.22 9.79 -10.39
N VAL A 121 6.62 9.67 -9.21
CA VAL A 121 6.19 10.81 -8.41
C VAL A 121 7.39 11.66 -7.98
N ASN A 122 8.48 11.04 -7.53
CA ASN A 122 9.67 11.78 -7.14
C ASN A 122 10.29 12.54 -8.33
N GLU A 123 10.38 11.93 -9.51
CA GLU A 123 10.90 12.59 -10.72
C GLU A 123 10.00 13.76 -11.15
N LEU A 124 8.68 13.55 -11.23
CA LEU A 124 7.72 14.61 -11.57
C LEU A 124 7.74 15.78 -10.59
N MET A 125 8.01 15.50 -9.32
CA MET A 125 7.99 16.51 -8.26
C MET A 125 9.36 17.12 -7.99
N ILE A 126 10.41 16.70 -8.70
CA ILE A 126 11.75 17.33 -8.68
C ILE A 126 11.96 18.17 -9.95
N GLU A 127 11.42 17.75 -11.09
CA GLU A 127 11.60 18.42 -12.41
C GLU A 127 10.68 19.64 -12.66
N GLU A 128 10.14 20.27 -11.61
CA GLU A 128 9.44 21.58 -11.68
C GLU A 128 10.09 22.68 -10.84
#